data_AF-A0A919JZD8-F1
#
_entry.id   AF-A0A919JZD8-F1
#
_cell.length_a   1.000
_cell.length_b   1.000
_cell.length_c   1.000
_cell.angle_alpha   90.00
_cell.angle_beta   90.00
_cell.angle_gamma   90.00
#
_symmetry.space_group_name_H-M   'P 1'
#
loop_
_entity.id
_entity.type
_entity.pdbx_description
1 polymer ?
#
loop_
_entity_poly.entity_id
_entity_poly.type
_entity_poly.pdbx_seq_one_letter_code
_entity_poly.pdbx_strand_id
1 'polypeptide(L)'
;MHEEPIDPFNGDPADPAAGLDDLTEDAENEPLTEAERQDVLEDLSDLEIYQALLSPTGIRGLVIECEDCHEPHYFDWDLLRGNLRHLLTSGRPRVHEPAYDPDPDHYVTWEYARGYADGVHDTLTEGTDEDQQK
;
A
#
# COMPACT_ATOMS: atom_id res chain seq x y z
N MET A 1 -2.37 38.84 -17.45
CA MET A 1 -2.67 39.63 -16.24
C MET A 1 -3.52 38.75 -15.37
N HIS A 2 -3.13 38.52 -14.12
CA HIS A 2 -3.71 37.49 -13.23
C HIS A 2 -5.22 37.71 -13.05
N GLU A 3 -6.02 36.71 -13.42
CA GLU A 3 -7.45 36.59 -13.10
C GLU A 3 -7.62 35.53 -12.02
N GLU A 4 -7.01 35.78 -10.86
CA GLU A 4 -7.45 35.14 -9.62
C GLU A 4 -8.09 36.23 -8.76
N PRO A 5 -9.29 35.96 -8.18
CA PRO A 5 -9.91 36.91 -7.28
C PRO A 5 -8.99 37.16 -6.09
N ILE A 6 -8.74 38.43 -5.80
CA ILE A 6 -7.98 38.84 -4.61
C ILE A 6 -8.71 38.30 -3.38
N ASP A 7 -7.98 37.55 -2.56
CA ASP A 7 -8.45 37.06 -1.27
C ASP A 7 -8.94 38.26 -0.42
N PRO A 8 -10.22 38.27 0.00
CA PRO A 8 -10.79 39.34 0.81
C PRO A 8 -10.15 39.50 2.20
N PHE A 9 -9.37 38.51 2.68
CA PHE A 9 -8.68 38.53 3.96
C PHE A 9 -7.19 38.88 3.86
N ASN A 10 -6.68 39.13 2.65
CA ASN A 10 -5.26 39.44 2.45
C ASN A 10 -4.81 40.68 3.25
N GLY A 11 -3.96 40.46 4.26
CA GLY A 11 -3.43 41.50 5.16
C GLY A 11 -4.29 41.78 6.40
N ASP A 12 -5.31 40.98 6.69
CA ASP A 12 -6.09 41.07 7.93
C ASP A 12 -5.30 40.46 9.12
N PRO A 13 -4.94 41.23 10.15
CA PRO A 13 -4.26 40.70 11.34
C PRO A 13 -5.14 39.76 12.19
N ALA A 14 -6.44 39.67 11.90
CA ALA A 14 -7.38 38.72 12.48
C ALA A 14 -7.81 37.63 11.49
N ASP A 15 -7.06 37.43 10.41
CA ASP A 15 -7.33 36.38 9.43
C ASP A 15 -7.37 34.99 10.12
N PRO A 16 -8.53 34.31 10.12
CA PRO A 16 -8.65 32.98 10.71
C PRO A 16 -7.76 31.93 10.01
N ALA A 17 -7.32 32.17 8.77
CA ALA A 17 -6.44 31.28 8.01
C ALA A 17 -4.94 31.55 8.22
N ALA A 18 -4.55 32.67 8.85
CA ALA A 18 -3.13 33.02 9.04
C ALA A 18 -2.31 32.01 9.86
N GLY A 19 -2.98 31.15 10.65
CA GLY A 19 -2.34 30.06 11.40
C GLY A 19 -2.28 28.72 10.66
N LEU A 20 -2.85 28.63 9.45
CA LEU A 20 -2.85 27.43 8.61
C LEU A 20 -1.66 27.41 7.64
N ASP A 21 -0.95 28.53 7.47
CA ASP A 21 0.25 28.60 6.61
C ASP A 21 1.39 27.71 7.11
N ASP A 22 1.48 27.43 8.41
CA ASP A 22 2.42 26.45 8.99
C ASP A 22 1.98 24.99 8.75
N LEU A 23 0.74 24.76 8.30
CA LEU A 23 0.24 23.47 7.82
C LEU A 23 0.41 23.32 6.30
N THR A 24 1.09 24.26 5.65
CA THR A 24 1.40 24.14 4.22
C THR A 24 2.24 22.88 4.00
N GLU A 25 1.93 22.21 2.89
CA GLU A 25 2.29 20.84 2.54
C GLU A 25 3.79 20.50 2.61
N ASP A 26 4.66 21.51 2.77
CA ASP A 26 6.13 21.39 2.86
C ASP A 26 6.62 20.76 4.18
N ALA A 27 5.92 20.90 5.30
CA ALA A 27 6.32 20.30 6.58
C ALA A 27 6.07 18.77 6.64
N GLU A 28 5.24 18.23 5.74
CA GLU A 28 4.80 16.83 5.74
C GLU A 28 5.44 16.01 4.59
N ASN A 29 6.33 16.60 3.80
CA ASN A 29 6.98 15.97 2.63
C ASN A 29 8.36 15.38 2.97
N GLU A 30 8.50 14.72 4.12
CA GLU A 30 9.74 14.00 4.42
C GLU A 30 9.81 12.73 3.55
N PRO A 31 10.89 12.54 2.78
CA PRO A 31 11.09 11.31 2.03
C PRO A 31 11.29 10.14 3.00
N LEU A 32 10.93 8.93 2.57
CA LEU A 32 11.22 7.71 3.33
C LEU A 32 12.70 7.66 3.72
N THR A 33 12.96 7.25 4.95
CA THR A 33 14.29 6.84 5.37
C THR A 33 14.76 5.63 4.57
N GLU A 34 16.06 5.38 4.55
CA GLU A 34 16.61 4.22 3.83
C GLU A 34 16.05 2.89 4.35
N ALA A 35 15.77 2.79 5.66
CA ALA A 35 15.18 1.60 6.26
C ALA A 35 13.74 1.39 5.79
N GLU A 36 12.88 2.41 5.88
CA GLU A 36 11.49 2.31 5.42
C GLU A 36 11.41 2.04 3.92
N ARG A 37 12.32 2.65 3.14
CA ARG A 37 12.42 2.37 1.70
C ARG A 37 12.75 0.90 1.44
N GLN A 38 13.67 0.33 2.22
CA GLN A 38 14.04 -1.08 2.08
C GLN A 38 12.87 -2.00 2.45
N ASP A 39 12.16 -1.71 3.54
CA ASP A 39 10.96 -2.46 3.95
C ASP A 39 9.92 -2.49 2.82
N VAL A 40 9.64 -1.33 2.19
CA VAL A 40 8.68 -1.26 1.07
C VAL A 40 9.16 -2.02 -0.18
N LEU A 41 10.48 -2.11 -0.42
CA LEU A 41 11.04 -2.91 -1.51
C LEU A 41 10.92 -4.42 -1.23
N GLU A 42 11.08 -4.83 0.02
CA GLU A 42 10.83 -6.20 0.46
C GLU A 42 9.35 -6.55 0.30
N ASP A 43 8.44 -5.68 0.74
CA ASP A 43 6.99 -5.85 0.56
C ASP A 43 6.60 -5.98 -0.92
N LEU A 44 7.22 -5.20 -1.82
CA LEU A 44 7.00 -5.34 -3.26
C LEU A 44 7.46 -6.71 -3.79
N SER A 45 8.57 -7.22 -3.28
CA SER A 45 9.12 -8.52 -3.69
C SER A 45 8.24 -9.66 -3.20
N ASP A 46 7.80 -9.60 -1.93
CA ASP A 46 6.83 -10.50 -1.33
C ASP A 46 5.52 -10.51 -2.12
N LEU A 47 5.00 -9.32 -2.47
CA LEU A 47 3.75 -9.18 -3.21
C LEU A 47 3.80 -9.88 -4.59
N GLU A 48 4.94 -9.82 -5.28
CA GLU A 48 5.14 -10.52 -6.56
C GLU A 48 5.07 -12.05 -6.38
N ILE A 49 5.64 -12.57 -5.30
CA ILE A 49 5.59 -14.00 -4.96
C ILE A 49 4.15 -14.40 -4.63
N TYR A 50 3.48 -13.67 -3.74
CA TYR A 50 2.10 -13.95 -3.34
C TYR A 50 1.16 -13.93 -4.53
N GLN A 51 1.27 -12.91 -5.39
CA GLN A 51 0.48 -12.83 -6.61
C GLN A 51 0.70 -14.05 -7.51
N ALA A 52 1.95 -14.46 -7.73
CA ALA A 52 2.28 -15.60 -8.59
C ALA A 52 1.69 -16.92 -8.06
N LEU A 53 1.69 -17.11 -6.74
CA LEU A 53 1.19 -18.32 -6.09
C LEU A 53 -0.34 -18.37 -5.99
N LEU A 54 -0.97 -17.23 -5.69
CA LEU A 54 -2.39 -17.17 -5.35
C LEU A 54 -3.30 -16.78 -6.51
N SER A 55 -2.80 -16.07 -7.53
CA SER A 55 -3.63 -15.73 -8.70
C SER A 55 -4.23 -16.98 -9.40
N PRO A 56 -3.49 -18.11 -9.57
CA PRO A 56 -4.04 -19.32 -10.17
C PRO A 56 -5.16 -19.98 -9.35
N THR A 57 -5.24 -19.73 -8.04
CA THR A 57 -6.29 -20.29 -7.16
C THR A 57 -7.56 -19.44 -7.16
N GLY A 58 -7.54 -18.29 -7.86
CA GLY A 58 -8.66 -17.37 -7.99
C GLY A 58 -8.55 -16.13 -7.11
N ILE A 59 -7.51 -15.98 -6.29
CA ILE A 59 -7.33 -14.80 -5.45
C ILE A 59 -6.87 -13.61 -6.30
N ARG A 60 -7.58 -12.49 -6.17
CA ARG A 60 -7.36 -11.25 -6.93
C ARG A 60 -6.55 -10.20 -6.17
N GLY A 61 -6.37 -10.36 -4.87
CA GLY A 61 -5.68 -9.37 -4.07
C GLY A 61 -5.70 -9.63 -2.57
N LEU A 62 -5.45 -8.56 -1.82
CA LEU A 62 -5.42 -8.58 -0.35
C LEU A 62 -6.59 -7.81 0.27
N VAL A 63 -6.97 -8.20 1.48
CA VAL A 63 -7.87 -7.45 2.35
C VAL A 63 -7.11 -6.95 3.57
N ILE A 64 -7.27 -5.67 3.90
CA ILE A 64 -6.63 -5.00 5.04
C ILE A 64 -7.72 -4.35 5.88
N GLU A 65 -7.78 -4.65 7.17
CA GLU A 65 -8.63 -3.92 8.10
C GLU A 65 -8.01 -2.56 8.40
N CYS A 66 -8.70 -1.47 8.05
CA CYS A 66 -8.20 -0.13 8.32
C CYS A 66 -8.56 0.28 9.75
N GLU A 67 -7.57 0.72 10.53
CA GLU A 67 -7.78 1.14 11.93
C GLU A 67 -8.62 2.42 12.05
N ASP A 68 -8.56 3.32 11.06
CA ASP A 68 -9.25 4.61 11.11
C ASP A 68 -10.74 4.49 10.81
N CYS A 69 -11.12 3.72 9.78
CA CYS A 69 -12.51 3.56 9.37
C CYS A 69 -13.16 2.27 9.90
N HIS A 70 -12.39 1.35 10.48
CA HIS A 70 -12.85 0.05 10.97
C HIS A 70 -13.58 -0.80 9.90
N GLU A 71 -13.22 -0.62 8.63
CA GLU A 71 -13.78 -1.35 7.50
C GLU A 71 -12.68 -2.10 6.72
N PRO A 72 -13.01 -3.24 6.10
CA PRO A 72 -12.08 -3.96 5.25
C PRO A 72 -11.85 -3.23 3.93
N HIS A 73 -10.59 -2.96 3.61
CA HIS A 73 -10.15 -2.43 2.33
C HIS A 73 -9.62 -3.54 1.44
N TYR A 74 -10.23 -3.70 0.27
CA TYR A 74 -9.88 -4.71 -0.72
C TYR A 74 -8.98 -4.10 -1.80
N PHE A 75 -7.80 -4.68 -1.96
CA PHE A 75 -6.79 -4.22 -2.88
C PHE A 75 -6.47 -5.30 -3.90
N ASP A 76 -6.80 -5.06 -5.16
CA ASP A 76 -6.28 -5.86 -6.26
C ASP A 76 -4.75 -5.79 -6.31
N TRP A 77 -4.10 -6.85 -6.80
CA TRP A 77 -2.64 -6.94 -6.87
C TRP A 77 -1.99 -5.70 -7.54
N ASP A 78 -2.56 -5.25 -8.65
CA ASP A 78 -2.03 -4.10 -9.40
C ASP A 78 -2.21 -2.78 -8.66
N LEU A 79 -3.31 -2.63 -7.92
CA LEU A 79 -3.59 -1.44 -7.12
C LEU A 79 -2.60 -1.34 -5.97
N LEU A 80 -2.42 -2.42 -5.20
CA LEU A 80 -1.49 -2.44 -4.07
C LEU A 80 -0.05 -2.20 -4.53
N ARG A 81 0.37 -2.86 -5.61
CA ARG A 81 1.68 -2.65 -6.22
C ARG A 81 1.89 -1.20 -6.67
N GLY A 82 0.87 -0.59 -7.27
CA GLY A 82 0.89 0.82 -7.65
C GLY A 82 1.06 1.73 -6.43
N ASN A 83 0.37 1.42 -5.33
CA ASN A 83 0.46 2.19 -4.08
C ASN A 83 1.86 2.10 -3.45
N LEU A 84 2.44 0.91 -3.34
CA LEU A 84 3.80 0.73 -2.81
C LEU A 84 4.86 1.44 -3.67
N ARG A 85 4.73 1.35 -5.00
CA ARG A 85 5.61 2.10 -5.92
C ARG A 85 5.46 3.61 -5.77
N HIS A 86 4.24 4.09 -5.57
CA HIS A 86 3.99 5.51 -5.32
C HIS A 86 4.63 5.94 -3.99
N LEU A 87 4.46 5.15 -2.93
CA LEU A 87 5.05 5.38 -1.62
C LEU A 87 6.58 5.51 -1.71
N LEU A 88 7.25 4.65 -2.46
CA LEU A 88 8.70 4.76 -2.71
C LEU A 88 9.14 6.07 -3.37
N THR A 89 8.28 6.65 -4.21
CA THR A 89 8.62 7.87 -4.97
C THR A 89 8.20 9.16 -4.27
N SER A 90 7.08 9.13 -3.55
CA SER A 90 6.44 10.31 -2.97
C SER A 90 6.61 10.43 -1.47
N GLY A 91 6.99 9.34 -0.78
CA GLY A 91 6.98 9.27 0.67
C GLY A 91 5.59 9.14 1.29
N ARG A 92 4.51 9.10 0.49
CA ARG A 92 3.14 9.07 0.99
C ARG A 92 2.29 7.94 0.37
N PRO A 93 1.36 7.36 1.14
CA PRO A 93 0.34 6.47 0.60
C PRO A 93 -0.53 7.21 -0.42
N ARG A 94 -0.85 6.54 -1.52
CA ARG A 94 -1.78 7.10 -2.51
C ARG A 94 -3.22 6.94 -2.03
N VAL A 95 -3.98 8.04 -2.01
CA VAL A 95 -5.43 7.97 -1.87
C VAL A 95 -5.99 7.28 -3.13
N HIS A 96 -6.73 6.21 -2.91
CA HIS A 96 -7.44 5.46 -3.94
C HIS A 96 -8.90 5.34 -3.51
N GLU A 97 -9.78 5.24 -4.48
CA GLU A 97 -11.18 4.94 -4.19
C GLU A 97 -11.31 3.46 -3.79
N PRO A 98 -12.19 3.12 -2.84
CA PRO A 98 -12.47 1.74 -2.51
C PRO A 98 -12.94 0.94 -3.73
N ALA A 99 -12.66 -0.37 -3.75
CA ALA A 99 -13.23 -1.27 -4.75
C ALA A 99 -14.77 -1.22 -4.71
N TYR A 100 -15.41 -1.16 -5.88
CA TYR A 100 -16.87 -1.21 -5.97
C TYR A 100 -17.36 -2.65 -5.88
N ASP A 101 -18.14 -2.96 -4.83
CA ASP A 101 -18.73 -4.29 -4.56
C ASP A 101 -17.72 -5.46 -4.67
N PRO A 102 -16.63 -5.45 -3.88
CA PRO A 102 -15.64 -6.51 -3.93
C PRO A 102 -16.21 -7.81 -3.39
N ASP A 103 -16.06 -8.90 -4.13
CA ASP A 103 -16.37 -10.25 -3.66
C ASP A 103 -15.28 -10.71 -2.67
N PRO A 104 -15.58 -10.86 -1.35
CA PRO A 104 -14.58 -11.16 -0.33
C PRO A 104 -13.88 -12.50 -0.52
N ASP A 105 -14.51 -13.48 -1.20
CA ASP A 105 -13.94 -14.82 -1.42
C ASP A 105 -12.69 -14.79 -2.32
N HIS A 106 -12.43 -13.66 -2.98
CA HIS A 106 -11.30 -13.45 -3.86
C HIS A 106 -10.15 -12.66 -3.22
N TYR A 107 -10.20 -12.37 -1.93
CA TYR A 107 -9.16 -11.61 -1.22
C TYR A 107 -8.75 -12.32 0.05
N VAL A 108 -7.47 -12.22 0.40
CA VAL A 108 -6.91 -12.84 1.60
C VAL A 108 -6.11 -11.83 2.41
N THR A 109 -5.84 -12.11 3.68
CA THR A 109 -4.96 -11.25 4.47
C THR A 109 -3.51 -11.44 4.05
N TRP A 110 -2.66 -10.49 4.42
CA TRP A 110 -1.22 -10.59 4.21
C TRP A 110 -0.63 -11.84 4.91
N GLU A 111 -1.05 -12.11 6.14
CA GLU A 111 -0.59 -13.25 6.94
C GLU A 111 -0.94 -14.58 6.27
N TYR A 112 -2.14 -14.68 5.67
CA TYR A 112 -2.52 -15.86 4.90
C TYR A 112 -1.61 -16.04 3.69
N ALA A 113 -1.36 -14.97 2.93
CA ALA A 113 -0.51 -15.04 1.74
C ALA A 113 0.93 -15.46 2.08
N ARG A 114 1.50 -14.90 3.14
CA ARG A 114 2.81 -15.29 3.68
C ARG A 114 2.84 -16.76 4.09
N GLY A 115 1.89 -17.20 4.91
CA GLY A 115 1.82 -18.60 5.36
C GLY A 115 1.63 -19.59 4.21
N TYR A 116 0.89 -19.21 3.16
CA TYR A 116 0.77 -20.01 1.95
C TYR A 116 2.11 -20.13 1.21
N ALA A 117 2.82 -19.01 1.03
CA ALA A 117 4.12 -19.01 0.38
C ALA A 117 5.16 -19.85 1.14
N ASP A 118 5.19 -19.73 2.47
CA ASP A 118 6.04 -20.54 3.34
C ASP A 118 5.74 -22.03 3.19
N GLY A 119 4.47 -22.43 3.21
CA GLY A 119 4.06 -23.83 3.04
C GLY A 119 4.40 -24.41 1.66
N VAL A 120 4.27 -23.60 0.60
CA VAL A 120 4.71 -24.00 -0.76
C VAL A 120 6.23 -24.17 -0.81
N HIS A 121 6.99 -23.24 -0.22
CA HIS A 121 8.44 -23.32 -0.17
C HIS A 121 8.90 -24.59 0.56
N ASP A 122 8.34 -24.87 1.75
CA ASP A 122 8.66 -26.06 2.55
C ASP A 122 8.43 -27.36 1.77
N THR A 123 7.26 -27.48 1.14
CA THR A 123 6.89 -28.65 0.31
C THR A 123 7.85 -28.87 -0.86
N LEU A 124 8.32 -27.79 -1.50
CA LEU A 124 9.27 -27.88 -2.60
C LEU A 124 10.67 -28.28 -2.12
N THR A 125 11.10 -27.80 -0.95
CA THR A 125 12.41 -28.12 -0.37
C THR A 125 12.49 -29.55 0.17
N GLU A 126 11.44 -30.04 0.83
CA GLU A 126 11.37 -31.42 1.33
C GLU A 126 11.44 -32.44 0.17
N GLY A 127 10.76 -32.17 -0.95
CA GLY A 127 10.80 -33.04 -2.14
C GLY A 127 12.17 -33.13 -2.81
N THR A 128 13.01 -32.09 -2.72
CA THR A 128 14.37 -32.10 -3.28
C THR A 128 15.39 -32.86 -2.44
N ASP A 129 15.15 -33.03 -1.14
CA ASP A 129 16.04 -33.80 -0.26
C ASP A 129 15.77 -35.31 -0.37
N GLU A 130 14.52 -35.72 -0.61
CA GLU A 130 14.17 -37.13 -0.82
C GLU A 130 14.71 -37.70 -2.15
N ASP A 131 14.77 -36.88 -3.22
CA ASP A 131 15.31 -37.29 -4.52
C ASP A 131 16.85 -37.39 -4.54
N GLN A 132 17.54 -36.71 -3.62
CA GLN A 132 19.01 -36.81 -3.47
C GLN A 132 19.45 -37.99 -2.59
N GLN A 133 18.51 -38.67 -1.92
CA GLN A 133 18.77 -39.79 -1.02
C GLN A 133 18.50 -41.17 -1.67
N LYS A 134 18.07 -41.23 -2.94
CA LYS A 134 17.90 -42.46 -3.74
C LYS A 134 19.03 -42.67 -4.73
#